data_AF-A0A1B9M8G0-F1
#
_entry.id   AF-A0A1B9M8G0-F1
#
_cell.length_a   1.000
_cell.length_b   1.000
_cell.length_c   1.000
_cell.angle_alpha   90.00
_cell.angle_beta   90.00
_cell.angle_gamma   90.00
#
_symmetry.space_group_name_H-M   'P 1'
#
loop_
_entity.id
_entity.type
_entity.pdbx_description
1 polymer ?
#
loop_
_entity_poly.entity_id
_entity_poly.type
_entity_poly.pdbx_seq_one_letter_code
_entity_poly.pdbx_strand_id
1 'polypeptide(L)'
;MVWMLSIGIMLDAEPDIFEKLKSLVERDHLNDYLVDFLLQNSTQWGKQTAKFEFPRPYKATQDIISLAQTDKTAAVERLKKYLQKEWYRGHSDTGWYDDHKSKWNIHTGYWCFESGALAKILGLDDSTLKDQPYYPYDMVHWEK
;
A
#
# COMPACT_ATOMS: atom_id res chain seq x y z
N MET A 1 4.93 -1.36 8.96
CA MET A 1 3.61 -0.77 9.22
C MET A 1 2.72 -0.77 7.97
N VAL A 2 3.16 -0.17 6.85
CA VAL A 2 2.38 -0.08 5.59
C VAL A 2 1.73 -1.40 5.18
N TRP A 3 2.47 -2.52 5.20
CA TRP A 3 1.93 -3.83 4.83
C TRP A 3 0.77 -4.28 5.72
N MET A 4 0.91 -4.16 7.06
CA MET A 4 -0.13 -4.61 8.00
C MET A 4 -1.43 -3.83 7.83
N LEU A 5 -1.34 -2.50 7.70
CA LEU A 5 -2.50 -1.65 7.45
C LEU A 5 -3.15 -1.99 6.11
N SER A 6 -2.33 -2.15 5.07
CA SER A 6 -2.83 -2.43 3.72
C SER A 6 -3.56 -3.77 3.64
N ILE A 7 -2.97 -4.83 4.23
CA ILE A 7 -3.59 -6.16 4.31
C ILE A 7 -4.89 -6.08 5.12
N GLY A 8 -4.88 -5.41 6.27
CA GLY A 8 -6.09 -5.25 7.09
C GLY A 8 -7.23 -4.58 6.32
N ILE A 9 -6.92 -3.55 5.52
CA ILE A 9 -7.90 -2.84 4.70
C ILE A 9 -8.46 -3.74 3.59
N MET A 10 -7.58 -4.44 2.87
CA MET A 10 -8.01 -5.35 1.80
C MET A 10 -8.92 -6.47 2.35
N LEU A 11 -8.57 -7.03 3.50
CA LEU A 11 -9.28 -8.15 4.11
C LEU A 11 -10.44 -7.74 5.04
N ASP A 12 -10.83 -6.47 5.07
CA ASP A 12 -11.89 -5.95 5.95
C ASP A 12 -11.75 -6.45 7.39
N ALA A 13 -10.51 -6.34 7.91
CA ALA A 13 -10.15 -6.77 9.24
C ALA A 13 -11.00 -6.06 10.31
N GLU A 14 -11.19 -6.71 11.45
CA GLU A 14 -11.98 -6.18 12.54
C GLU A 14 -11.42 -4.84 13.06
N PRO A 15 -12.28 -3.89 13.47
CA PRO A 15 -11.84 -2.58 13.98
C PRO A 15 -10.79 -2.66 15.11
N ASP A 16 -10.89 -3.66 15.99
CA ASP A 16 -9.94 -3.90 17.08
C ASP A 16 -8.51 -4.14 16.60
N ILE A 17 -8.32 -4.70 15.39
CA ILE A 17 -7.01 -4.88 14.78
C ILE A 17 -6.42 -3.51 14.42
N PHE A 18 -7.23 -2.62 13.85
CA PHE A 18 -6.77 -1.29 13.47
C PHE A 18 -6.49 -0.40 14.68
N GLU A 19 -7.25 -0.50 15.76
CA GLU A 19 -6.94 0.22 17.01
C GLU A 19 -5.61 -0.23 17.61
N LYS A 20 -5.26 -1.54 17.51
CA LYS A 20 -3.93 -2.03 17.89
C LYS A 20 -2.85 -1.45 16.99
N LEU A 21 -3.02 -1.47 15.67
CA LEU A 21 -2.05 -0.91 14.72
C LEU A 21 -1.85 0.61 14.93
N LYS A 22 -2.95 1.34 15.16
CA LYS A 22 -2.95 2.76 15.52
C LYS A 22 -2.12 3.03 16.78
N SER A 23 -2.30 2.24 17.85
CA SER A 23 -1.54 2.41 19.09
C SER A 23 -0.03 2.23 18.88
N LEU A 24 0.39 1.35 17.95
CA LEU A 24 1.81 1.17 17.60
C LEU A 24 2.37 2.38 16.87
N VAL A 25 1.60 2.95 15.92
CA VAL A 25 1.98 4.18 15.20
C VAL A 25 2.13 5.35 16.17
N GLU A 26 1.24 5.48 17.16
CA GLU A 26 1.32 6.52 18.18
C GLU A 26 2.52 6.34 19.10
N ARG A 27 2.74 5.11 19.59
CA ARG A 27 3.84 4.76 20.49
C ARG A 27 5.20 5.02 19.84
N ASP A 28 5.34 4.66 18.56
CA ASP A 28 6.60 4.78 17.83
C ASP A 28 6.77 6.18 17.18
N HIS A 29 5.82 7.09 17.41
CA HIS A 29 5.78 8.45 16.86
C HIS A 29 5.98 8.50 15.33
N LEU A 30 5.48 7.49 14.63
CA LEU A 30 5.69 7.33 13.20
C LEU A 30 5.01 8.47 12.44
N ASN A 31 5.78 9.19 11.62
CA ASN A 31 5.36 10.41 10.94
C ASN A 31 5.45 10.24 9.42
N ASP A 32 4.50 9.48 8.88
CA ASP A 32 4.50 9.07 7.48
C ASP A 32 3.14 9.31 6.81
N TYR A 33 3.16 9.96 5.65
CA TYR A 33 1.99 10.36 4.88
C TYR A 33 1.11 9.16 4.50
N LEU A 34 1.71 8.06 4.04
CA LEU A 34 0.95 6.91 3.60
C LEU A 34 0.32 6.19 4.81
N VAL A 35 1.04 6.11 5.92
CA VAL A 35 0.50 5.55 7.17
C VAL A 35 -0.68 6.38 7.69
N ASP A 36 -0.54 7.71 7.71
CA ASP A 36 -1.61 8.62 8.09
C ASP A 36 -2.85 8.41 7.20
N PHE A 37 -2.66 8.35 5.88
CA PHE A 37 -3.74 8.11 4.93
C PHE A 37 -4.46 6.77 5.17
N LEU A 38 -3.72 5.68 5.37
CA LEU A 38 -4.31 4.36 5.63
C LEU A 38 -5.09 4.33 6.96
N LEU A 39 -4.58 4.98 8.00
CA LEU A 39 -5.25 5.06 9.30
C LEU A 39 -6.51 5.93 9.28
N GLN A 40 -6.50 7.05 8.53
CA GLN A 40 -7.69 7.89 8.35
C GLN A 40 -8.87 7.14 7.73
N ASN A 41 -8.57 6.15 6.88
CA ASN A 41 -9.58 5.34 6.19
C ASN A 41 -9.95 4.05 6.93
N SER A 42 -9.40 3.80 8.12
CA SER A 42 -9.66 2.59 8.91
C SER A 42 -9.94 2.84 10.39
N THR A 43 -9.67 4.04 10.91
CA THR A 43 -9.83 4.42 12.33
C THR A 43 -10.23 5.89 12.47
N GLN A 44 -10.52 6.31 13.71
CA GLN A 44 -10.52 7.74 14.06
C GLN A 44 -9.07 8.25 14.20
N TRP A 45 -8.45 8.60 13.07
CA TRP A 45 -7.11 9.19 12.99
C TRP A 45 -7.19 10.66 12.58
N GLY A 46 -6.66 11.55 13.41
CA GLY A 46 -6.73 13.00 13.19
C GLY A 46 -5.43 13.65 12.71
N LYS A 47 -4.36 12.89 12.48
CA LYS A 47 -3.06 13.43 12.05
C LYS A 47 -2.93 13.34 10.54
N GLN A 48 -2.23 14.32 9.98
CA GLN A 48 -1.83 14.33 8.57
C GLN A 48 -0.51 15.07 8.43
N THR A 49 0.51 14.36 7.96
CA THR A 49 1.82 14.91 7.59
C THR A 49 1.98 14.99 6.08
N ALA A 50 3.05 15.66 5.62
CA ALA A 50 3.52 15.59 4.23
C ALA A 50 4.85 14.81 4.10
N LYS A 51 5.35 14.25 5.21
CA LYS A 51 6.62 13.53 5.28
C LYS A 51 6.45 12.06 4.89
N PHE A 52 7.53 11.47 4.40
CA PHE A 52 7.65 10.03 4.22
C PHE A 52 8.92 9.59 4.93
N GLU A 53 8.83 8.57 5.79
CA GLU A 53 10.02 7.97 6.40
C GLU A 53 10.87 7.25 5.33
N PHE A 54 10.18 6.66 4.35
CA PHE A 54 10.80 6.01 3.20
C PHE A 54 10.25 6.62 1.89
N PRO A 55 10.79 7.75 1.41
CA PRO A 55 10.25 8.41 0.22
C PRO A 55 10.27 7.54 -1.04
N ARG A 56 11.24 6.63 -1.16
CA ARG A 56 11.33 5.69 -2.28
C ARG A 56 10.83 4.31 -1.84
N PRO A 57 9.86 3.69 -2.53
CA PRO A 57 9.07 4.24 -3.63
C PRO A 57 7.81 5.01 -3.18
N TYR A 58 7.50 5.03 -1.88
CA TYR A 58 6.18 5.39 -1.36
C TYR A 58 5.71 6.81 -1.67
N LYS A 59 6.59 7.77 -1.96
CA LYS A 59 6.19 9.13 -2.35
C LYS A 59 5.28 9.16 -3.59
N ALA A 60 5.44 8.17 -4.49
CA ALA A 60 4.57 8.00 -5.65
C ALA A 60 3.08 7.81 -5.29
N THR A 61 2.78 7.28 -4.10
CA THR A 61 1.40 7.07 -3.63
C THR A 61 0.64 8.37 -3.41
N GLN A 62 1.33 9.46 -3.07
CA GLN A 62 0.72 10.78 -2.94
C GLN A 62 0.13 11.28 -4.27
N ASP A 63 0.84 11.05 -5.39
CA ASP A 63 0.33 11.39 -6.72
C ASP A 63 -0.94 10.60 -7.05
N ILE A 64 -0.95 9.30 -6.71
CA ILE A 64 -2.08 8.39 -6.95
C ILE A 64 -3.30 8.86 -6.15
N ILE A 65 -3.11 9.16 -4.86
CA ILE A 65 -4.18 9.65 -3.97
C ILE A 65 -4.73 11.00 -4.46
N SER A 66 -3.85 11.92 -4.87
CA SER A 66 -4.25 13.23 -5.39
C SER A 66 -5.03 13.11 -6.70
N LEU A 67 -4.55 12.29 -7.64
CA LEU A 67 -5.23 12.05 -8.91
C LEU A 67 -6.61 11.43 -8.69
N ALA A 68 -6.76 10.50 -7.75
CA ALA A 68 -8.05 9.84 -7.51
C ALA A 68 -9.17 10.79 -7.07
N GLN A 69 -8.83 11.98 -6.56
CA GLN A 69 -9.80 13.02 -6.20
C GLN A 69 -10.37 13.76 -7.43
N THR A 70 -9.67 13.74 -8.56
CA THR A 70 -10.03 14.53 -9.76
C THR A 70 -10.25 13.67 -10.99
N ASP A 71 -9.46 12.61 -11.17
CA ASP A 71 -9.51 11.68 -12.28
C ASP A 71 -9.04 10.28 -11.82
N LYS A 72 -10.03 9.42 -11.54
CA LYS A 72 -9.78 8.02 -11.12
C LYS A 72 -9.09 7.20 -12.20
N THR A 73 -9.34 7.47 -13.48
CA THR A 73 -8.69 6.76 -14.58
C THR A 73 -7.20 7.11 -14.62
N ALA A 74 -6.86 8.39 -14.47
CA ALA A 74 -5.46 8.82 -14.36
C ALA A 74 -4.79 8.26 -13.10
N ALA A 75 -5.53 8.12 -11.99
CA ALA A 75 -5.02 7.48 -10.78
C ALA A 75 -4.67 6.00 -10.99
N VAL A 76 -5.52 5.24 -11.69
CA VAL A 76 -5.27 3.83 -12.04
C VAL A 76 -4.02 3.72 -12.93
N GLU A 77 -3.88 4.56 -13.95
CA GLU A 77 -2.69 4.55 -14.81
C GLU A 77 -1.42 4.94 -14.04
N ARG A 78 -1.51 5.88 -13.10
CA ARG A 78 -0.40 6.23 -12.21
C ARG A 78 -0.02 5.08 -11.27
N LEU A 79 -1.01 4.36 -10.74
CA LEU A 79 -0.81 3.17 -9.90
C LEU A 79 -0.19 2.02 -10.71
N LYS A 80 -0.62 1.81 -11.95
CA LYS A 80 -0.01 0.86 -12.89
C LYS A 80 1.45 1.18 -13.15
N LYS A 81 1.79 2.45 -13.40
CA LYS A 81 3.18 2.90 -13.55
C LYS A 81 4.00 2.62 -12.28
N TYR A 82 3.42 2.88 -11.11
CA TYR A 82 4.06 2.61 -9.82
C TYR A 82 4.45 1.14 -9.69
N LEU A 83 3.50 0.22 -9.93
CA LEU A 83 3.72 -1.23 -9.91
C LEU A 83 4.82 -1.67 -10.90
N GLN A 84 4.73 -1.22 -12.15
CA GLN A 84 5.60 -1.70 -13.23
C GLN A 84 7.04 -1.16 -13.14
N LYS A 85 7.24 0.07 -12.67
CA LYS A 85 8.52 0.78 -12.84
C LYS A 85 9.15 1.23 -11.54
N GLU A 86 8.37 1.41 -10.48
CA GLU A 86 8.81 2.14 -9.28
C GLU A 86 8.87 1.23 -8.06
N TRP A 87 7.89 0.36 -7.84
CA TRP A 87 7.75 -0.41 -6.60
C TRP A 87 8.93 -1.36 -6.37
N TYR A 88 9.18 -2.31 -7.28
CA TYR A 88 10.25 -3.31 -7.10
C TYR A 88 11.64 -2.67 -7.05
N ARG A 89 11.96 -1.83 -8.06
CA ARG A 89 13.23 -1.09 -8.11
C ARG A 89 13.38 -0.13 -6.92
N GLY A 90 12.26 0.35 -6.39
CA GLY A 90 12.15 1.24 -5.24
C GLY A 90 12.78 0.65 -3.99
N HIS A 91 12.59 -0.65 -3.80
CA HIS A 91 13.00 -1.41 -2.63
C HIS A 91 14.35 -2.13 -2.80
N SER A 92 15.22 -1.65 -3.70
CA SER A 92 16.54 -2.25 -3.97
C SER A 92 17.51 -2.23 -2.78
N ASP A 93 17.19 -1.45 -1.75
CA ASP A 93 17.90 -1.35 -0.47
C ASP A 93 17.35 -2.30 0.62
N THR A 94 16.28 -3.05 0.33
CA THR A 94 15.66 -3.98 1.29
C THR A 94 16.25 -5.39 1.17
N GLY A 95 16.26 -6.12 2.29
CA GLY A 95 16.82 -7.47 2.33
C GLY A 95 16.03 -8.54 1.56
N TRP A 96 14.78 -8.26 1.19
CA TRP A 96 13.95 -9.15 0.37
C TRP A 96 14.14 -8.91 -1.14
N TYR A 97 14.79 -7.80 -1.54
CA TYR A 97 15.07 -7.56 -2.94
C TYR A 97 15.94 -8.67 -3.51
N ASP A 98 15.55 -9.21 -4.68
CA ASP A 98 16.20 -10.36 -5.32
C ASP A 98 16.27 -11.65 -4.47
N ASP A 99 15.44 -11.78 -3.42
CA ASP A 99 15.37 -13.01 -2.61
C ASP A 99 14.95 -14.26 -3.41
N HIS A 100 14.24 -14.09 -4.54
CA HIS A 100 13.95 -15.15 -5.52
C HIS A 100 15.21 -15.76 -6.16
N LYS A 101 16.34 -15.04 -6.12
CA LYS A 101 17.66 -15.53 -6.57
C LYS A 101 18.42 -16.25 -5.46
N SER A 102 17.90 -16.25 -4.25
CA SER A 102 18.54 -16.91 -3.10
C SER A 102 18.47 -18.43 -3.24
N LYS A 103 19.60 -19.09 -2.97
CA LYS A 103 19.69 -20.56 -2.91
C LYS A 103 18.93 -21.19 -1.73
N TRP A 104 18.44 -20.36 -0.80
CA TRP A 104 17.84 -20.80 0.46
C TRP A 104 16.32 -20.91 0.42
N ASN A 105 15.69 -20.76 -0.74
CA ASN A 105 14.23 -20.80 -0.92
C ASN A 105 13.47 -19.91 0.07
N ILE A 106 13.97 -18.69 0.28
CA ILE A 106 13.42 -17.70 1.22
C ILE A 106 12.39 -16.77 0.57
N HIS A 107 12.15 -16.94 -0.74
CA HIS A 107 11.23 -16.10 -1.49
C HIS A 107 9.78 -16.43 -1.14
N THR A 108 9.03 -15.40 -0.72
CA THR A 108 7.63 -15.50 -0.30
C THR A 108 6.67 -14.77 -1.24
N GLY A 109 7.14 -14.47 -2.45
CA GLY A 109 6.43 -13.64 -3.42
C GLY A 109 6.74 -12.15 -3.27
N TYR A 110 6.35 -11.39 -4.27
CA TYR A 110 6.49 -9.94 -4.29
C TYR A 110 5.11 -9.32 -4.30
N TRP A 111 4.78 -8.60 -3.22
CA TRP A 111 3.43 -8.11 -2.96
C TRP A 111 3.44 -6.62 -2.63
N CYS A 112 2.89 -5.83 -3.55
CA CYS A 112 2.64 -4.40 -3.34
C CYS A 112 1.31 -4.23 -2.61
N PHE A 113 1.26 -4.60 -1.32
CA PHE A 113 0.00 -4.59 -0.57
C PHE A 113 -0.67 -3.21 -0.53
N GLU A 114 0.12 -2.14 -0.48
CA GLU A 114 -0.41 -0.77 -0.48
C GLU A 114 -1.17 -0.44 -1.75
N SER A 115 -0.84 -1.04 -2.90
CA SER A 115 -1.56 -0.79 -4.14
C SER A 115 -3.01 -1.25 -4.07
N GLY A 116 -3.27 -2.44 -3.53
CA GLY A 116 -4.62 -2.96 -3.37
C GLY A 116 -5.42 -2.21 -2.30
N ALA A 117 -4.76 -1.81 -1.21
CA ALA A 117 -5.41 -0.96 -0.20
C ALA A 117 -5.79 0.41 -0.78
N LEU A 118 -4.92 1.04 -1.57
CA LEU A 118 -5.23 2.29 -2.27
C LEU A 118 -6.38 2.13 -3.26
N ALA A 119 -6.38 1.07 -4.07
CA ALA A 119 -7.47 0.80 -5.02
C ALA A 119 -8.83 0.68 -4.31
N LYS A 120 -8.86 -0.05 -3.19
CA LYS A 120 -10.07 -0.24 -2.37
C LYS A 120 -10.54 1.05 -1.72
N ILE A 121 -9.66 1.77 -1.02
CA ILE A 121 -10.00 3.03 -0.33
C ILE A 121 -10.51 4.09 -1.31
N LEU A 122 -9.82 4.23 -2.45
CA LEU A 122 -10.11 5.27 -3.44
C LEU A 122 -11.26 4.88 -4.37
N GLY A 123 -11.76 3.63 -4.29
CA GLY A 123 -12.79 3.07 -5.17
C GLY A 123 -12.38 3.19 -6.64
N LEU A 124 -11.19 2.69 -6.97
CA LEU A 124 -10.66 2.67 -8.34
C LEU A 124 -11.19 1.44 -9.10
N ASP A 125 -11.44 1.60 -10.41
CA ASP A 125 -11.61 0.46 -11.30
C ASP A 125 -10.23 -0.13 -11.62
N ASP A 126 -9.85 -1.16 -10.89
CA ASP A 126 -8.56 -1.84 -10.96
C ASP A 126 -8.57 -3.06 -11.89
N SER A 127 -9.61 -3.24 -12.70
CA SER A 127 -9.73 -4.38 -13.64
C SER A 127 -8.51 -4.52 -14.56
N THR A 128 -7.92 -3.40 -14.98
CA THR A 128 -6.71 -3.37 -15.82
C THR A 128 -5.41 -3.74 -15.09
N LEU A 129 -5.46 -3.89 -13.76
CA LEU A 129 -4.35 -4.25 -12.90
C LEU A 129 -4.31 -5.74 -12.55
N LYS A 130 -5.33 -6.52 -12.93
CA LYS A 130 -5.46 -7.95 -12.58
C LYS A 130 -4.21 -8.78 -12.85
N ASP A 131 -3.62 -8.63 -14.03
CA ASP A 131 -2.43 -9.38 -14.44
C ASP A 131 -1.13 -8.59 -14.22
N GLN A 132 -1.17 -7.47 -13.49
CA GLN A 132 0.04 -6.70 -13.22
C GLN A 132 0.87 -7.36 -12.13
N PRO A 133 2.19 -7.55 -12.36
CA PRO A 133 3.09 -8.02 -11.33
C PRO A 133 2.95 -7.19 -10.05
N TYR A 134 3.01 -7.89 -8.92
CA TYR A 134 2.96 -7.35 -7.56
C TYR A 134 1.59 -6.85 -7.10
N TYR A 135 0.61 -6.69 -7.99
CA TYR A 135 -0.74 -6.26 -7.61
C TYR A 135 -1.52 -7.39 -6.93
N PRO A 136 -2.03 -7.21 -5.70
CA PRO A 136 -2.72 -8.26 -4.97
C PRO A 136 -4.21 -8.36 -5.35
N TYR A 137 -4.52 -8.56 -6.64
CA TYR A 137 -5.89 -8.50 -7.18
C TYR A 137 -6.88 -9.38 -6.40
N ASP A 138 -6.56 -10.66 -6.20
CA ASP A 138 -7.46 -11.60 -5.52
C ASP A 138 -7.72 -11.22 -4.06
N MET A 139 -6.78 -10.53 -3.40
CA MET A 139 -6.99 -10.01 -2.04
C MET A 139 -7.89 -8.77 -2.01
N VAL A 140 -7.96 -8.01 -3.09
CA VAL A 140 -8.87 -6.85 -3.21
C VAL A 140 -10.30 -7.34 -3.49
N HIS A 141 -10.43 -8.39 -4.31
CA HIS A 141 -11.70 -8.92 -4.83
C HIS A 141 -12.15 -10.22 -4.15
N TRP A 142 -11.65 -10.50 -2.95
CA TRP A 142 -12.08 -11.68 -2.21
C TRP A 142 -13.58 -11.57 -1.82
N GLU A 143 -14.29 -12.69 -1.89
CA GLU A 143 -15.69 -12.77 -1.44
C GLU A 143 -15.74 -13.26 0.02
N LYS A 144 -16.59 -12.62 0.84
CA LYS A 144 -16.91 -13.06 2.20
C LYS A 144 -17.93 -14.19 2.21
#